data_AF-A0A536IIX0-F1
#
_entry.id   AF-A0A536IIX0-F1
#
_cell.length_a   1.000
_cell.length_b   1.000
_cell.length_c   1.000
_cell.angle_alpha   90.00
_cell.angle_beta   90.00
_cell.angle_gamma   90.00
#
_symmetry.space_group_name_H-M   'P 1'
#
loop_
_entity.id
_entity.type
_entity.pdbx_description
1 polymer ?
#
loop_
_entity_poly.entity_id
_entity_poly.type
_entity_poly.pdbx_seq_one_letter_code
_entity_poly.pdbx_strand_id
1 'polypeptide(L)' 'MRGVSFQSLTPDFWGRCDAVADDWELHGFLSCAKGEPLQLMRVGHGAAHARFRDVPIEVRE' A
#
# COMPACT_ATOMS: atom_id res chain seq x y z
N MET A 1 -7.43 6.28 12.37
CA MET A 1 -7.75 4.97 12.99
C MET A 1 -6.43 4.31 13.36
N ARG A 2 -6.33 3.64 14.51
CA ARG A 2 -5.16 2.85 14.93
C ARG A 2 -5.61 1.40 15.09
N GLY A 3 -4.68 0.45 15.00
CA GLY A 3 -4.99 -0.97 15.20
C GLY A 3 -5.74 -1.65 14.05
N VAL A 4 -5.64 -1.13 12.81
CA VAL A 4 -6.30 -1.74 11.64
C VAL A 4 -5.27 -2.44 10.76
N SER A 5 -5.54 -3.69 10.40
CA SER A 5 -4.74 -4.49 9.46
C SER A 5 -5.62 -5.17 8.42
N PHE A 6 -5.03 -5.57 7.28
CA PHE A 6 -5.69 -6.39 6.26
C PHE A 6 -4.72 -7.47 5.77
N GLN A 7 -5.24 -8.59 5.29
CA GLN A 7 -4.47 -9.68 4.67
C GLN A 7 -5.25 -10.21 3.46
N SER A 8 -4.57 -10.42 2.34
CA SER A 8 -5.19 -10.91 1.09
C SER A 8 -4.13 -11.45 0.13
N LEU A 9 -4.52 -12.32 -0.81
CA LEU A 9 -3.68 -12.69 -1.94
C LEU A 9 -3.55 -11.50 -2.89
N THR A 10 -2.34 -11.25 -3.40
CA THR A 10 -2.07 -10.11 -4.29
C THR A 10 -3.07 -10.02 -5.46
N PRO A 11 -3.38 -11.10 -6.21
CA PRO A 11 -4.35 -11.01 -7.30
C PRO A 11 -5.76 -10.64 -6.83
N ASP A 12 -6.19 -11.16 -5.69
CA ASP A 12 -7.53 -10.89 -5.14
C ASP A 12 -7.66 -9.45 -4.65
N PHE A 13 -6.62 -8.91 -4.01
CA PHE A 13 -6.59 -7.53 -3.55
C PHE A 13 -6.64 -6.55 -4.72
N TRP A 14 -5.77 -6.74 -5.73
CA TRP A 14 -5.73 -5.85 -6.89
C TRP A 14 -6.96 -6.01 -7.79
N GLY A 15 -7.55 -7.21 -7.87
CA GLY A 15 -8.81 -7.45 -8.57
C GLY A 15 -10.01 -6.71 -7.96
N ARG A 16 -9.90 -6.22 -6.72
CA ARG A 16 -10.92 -5.41 -6.04
C ARG A 16 -10.75 -3.90 -6.26
N CYS A 17 -9.73 -3.48 -7.01
CA CYS A 17 -9.53 -2.08 -7.37
C CYS A 17 -10.55 -1.66 -8.45
N ASP A 18 -11.48 -0.78 -8.12
CA ASP A 18 -12.55 -0.36 -9.05
C ASP A 18 -12.43 1.08 -9.55
N ALA A 19 -11.51 1.86 -8.98
CA ALA A 19 -11.26 3.24 -9.40
C ALA A 19 -9.84 3.69 -9.03
N VAL A 20 -9.26 4.50 -9.91
CA VAL A 20 -7.99 5.22 -9.70
C VAL A 20 -8.23 6.67 -10.07
N ALA A 21 -7.81 7.60 -9.22
CA ALA A 21 -7.94 9.03 -9.45
C ALA A 21 -6.86 9.56 -10.42
N ASP A 22 -7.09 10.75 -10.97
CA ASP A 22 -6.14 11.46 -11.82
C ASP A 22 -5.35 12.50 -10.99
N ASP A 23 -4.76 12.04 -9.89
CA ASP A 23 -4.07 12.87 -8.90
C ASP A 23 -2.69 12.28 -8.55
N TRP A 24 -2.02 11.76 -9.57
CA TRP A 24 -0.71 11.14 -9.41
C TRP A 24 0.29 12.07 -8.71
N GLU A 25 0.98 11.53 -7.72
CA GLU A 25 2.10 12.20 -7.07
C GLU A 25 3.24 11.23 -6.75
N LEU A 26 4.44 11.78 -6.56
CA LEU A 26 5.62 11.02 -6.19
C LEU A 26 5.72 10.90 -4.66
N HIS A 27 5.58 9.67 -4.16
CA HIS A 27 5.79 9.35 -2.74
C HIS A 27 7.20 8.81 -2.54
N GLY A 28 7.97 9.36 -1.62
CA GLY A 28 9.35 8.94 -1.40
C GLY A 28 9.70 8.74 0.05
N PHE A 29 10.57 7.77 0.34
CA PHE A 29 11.18 7.59 1.64
C PHE A 29 12.69 7.38 1.51
N LEU A 30 13.43 7.77 2.56
CA LEU A 30 14.89 7.73 2.55
C LEU A 30 15.46 6.31 2.65
N SER A 31 14.64 5.30 2.98
CA SER A 31 15.05 3.90 3.03
C SER A 31 14.18 3.02 2.13
N CYS A 32 14.82 1.98 1.60
CA CYS A 32 14.18 0.90 0.84
C CYS A 32 13.26 0.03 1.71
N ALA A 33 13.37 0.15 3.04
CA ALA A 33 12.65 -0.61 4.06
C ALA A 33 12.65 -2.15 3.86
N LYS A 34 13.55 -2.68 3.01
CA LYS A 34 13.80 -4.11 2.92
C LYS A 34 14.41 -4.57 4.24
N GLY A 35 13.98 -5.76 4.67
CA GLY A 35 14.48 -6.43 5.87
C GLY A 35 15.95 -6.88 5.72
N GLU A 36 16.33 -7.96 6.38
CA GLU A 36 17.71 -8.44 6.36
C GLU A 36 18.11 -9.07 5.01
N PRO A 37 19.24 -8.67 4.38
CA PRO A 37 20.19 -7.63 4.81
C PRO A 37 19.69 -6.21 4.61
N LEU A 38 19.90 -5.35 5.62
CA LEU A 38 19.45 -3.96 5.55
C LEU A 38 20.04 -3.26 4.32
N GLN A 39 19.17 -2.82 3.41
CA GLN A 39 19.55 -2.05 2.24
C GLN A 39 19.14 -0.58 2.39
N LEU A 40 20.11 0.33 2.20
CA LEU A 40 19.88 1.77 2.21
C LEU A 40 19.90 2.28 0.76
N MET A 41 18.74 2.75 0.31
CA MET A 41 18.58 3.45 -0.97
C MET A 41 17.44 4.45 -0.84
N ARG A 42 17.56 5.58 -1.53
CA ARG A 42 16.44 6.49 -1.75
C ARG A 42 15.48 5.82 -2.71
N VAL A 43 14.25 5.58 -2.27
CA VAL A 43 13.19 4.99 -3.10
C VAL A 43 12.04 5.97 -3.26
N GLY A 44 11.43 5.95 -4.44
CA GLY A 44 10.23 6.70 -4.77
C GLY A 44 9.23 5.80 -5.48
N HIS A 45 7.96 5.93 -5.11
CA HIS A 45 6.83 5.24 -5.71
C HIS A 45 5.82 6.30 -6.18
N GLY A 46 5.60 6.39 -7.48
CA GLY A 46 4.52 7.21 -8.01
C GLY A 46 3.18 6.51 -7.81
N ALA A 47 2.22 7.17 -7.19
CA ALA A 47 0.89 6.61 -6.96
C ALA A 47 -0.18 7.71 -6.99
N ALA A 48 -1.34 7.35 -7.51
CA ALA A 48 -2.58 8.11 -7.37
C ALA A 48 -3.46 7.44 -6.31
N HIS A 49 -4.48 8.14 -5.82
CA HIS A 49 -5.44 7.52 -4.92
C HIS A 49 -6.23 6.41 -5.66
N ALA A 50 -6.40 5.27 -5.00
CA ALA A 50 -7.13 4.12 -5.55
C ALA A 50 -8.18 3.62 -4.56
N ARG A 51 -9.30 3.13 -5.09
CA ARG A 51 -10.40 2.57 -4.29
C ARG A 51 -10.44 1.06 -4.43
N PHE A 52 -10.43 0.38 -3.29
CA PHE A 52 -10.49 -1.08 -3.19
C PHE A 52 -11.79 -1.48 -2.47
N ARG A 53 -12.54 -2.41 -3.06
CA ARG A 53 -13.85 -2.85 -2.55
C ARG A 53 -13.74 -4.11 -1.71
N ASP A 54 -14.55 -4.15 -0.66
CA ASP A 54 -14.80 -5.36 0.14
C ASP A 54 -13.52 -6.01 0.69
N VAL A 55 -12.48 -5.21 0.97
CA VAL A 55 -11.22 -5.68 1.54
C VAL A 55 -11.48 -6.09 3.01
N PRO A 56 -11.23 -7.35 3.38
CA PRO A 56 -11.36 -7.78 4.77
C PRO A 56 -10.37 -7.03 5.64
N ILE A 57 -10.87 -6.39 6.71
CA ILE A 57 -10.06 -5.70 7.70
C ILE A 57 -10.20 -6.35 9.07
N GLU A 58 -9.11 -6.40 9.80
CA GLU A 58 -9.04 -6.75 11.21
C GLU A 58 -8.89 -5.45 12.01
N VAL A 59 -9.67 -5.31 13.08
CA VAL A 59 -9.59 -4.17 14.01
C VAL A 59 -9.20 -4.71 15.37
N ARG A 60 -8.12 -4.18 15.94
CA ARG A 60 -7.64 -4.47 17.28
C ARG A 60 -7.93 -3.27 18.18
N GLU A 61 -8.52 -3.52 19.34
CA GLU A 61 -8.79 -2.52 20.39
C GLU A 61 -7.50 -1.96 21.00
#